data_AF-A0A0P9TU12-F1
#
_entry.id   AF-A0A0P9TU12-F1
#
_cell.length_a   1.000
_cell.length_b   1.000
_cell.length_c   1.000
_cell.angle_alpha   90.00
_cell.angle_beta   90.00
_cell.angle_gamma   90.00
#
_symmetry.space_group_name_H-M   'P 1'
#
loop_
_entity.id
_entity.type
_entity.pdbx_description
1 polymer ?
#
loop_
_entity_poly.entity_id
_entity_poly.type
_entity_poly.pdbx_seq_one_letter_code
_entity_poly.pdbx_strand_id
1 'polypeptide(L)'
;MLVQNWAANTWSIDIHPAARLGKSLFVDHGIGLVIGETAVVEDQVSLWHGVTLGSTLNEAGDRHPKIRRGALICFAPEQPFWETSK
;
A
#
# COMPACT_ATOMS: atom_id res chain seq x y z
N MET A 1 -9.30 -12.07 8.04
CA MET A 1 -9.20 -11.52 9.41
C MET A 1 -8.11 -12.18 10.25
N LEU A 2 -8.10 -13.51 10.53
CA LEU A 2 -7.04 -14.10 11.39
C LEU A 2 -5.61 -13.94 10.83
N VAL A 3 -5.37 -14.37 9.58
CA VAL A 3 -4.04 -14.26 8.94
C VAL A 3 -3.62 -12.81 8.74
N GLN A 4 -4.55 -11.95 8.33
CA GLN A 4 -4.34 -10.50 8.23
C GLN A 4 -3.90 -9.92 9.58
N ASN A 5 -4.63 -10.19 10.65
CA ASN A 5 -4.31 -9.68 11.98
C ASN A 5 -2.96 -10.22 12.49
N TRP A 6 -2.65 -11.49 12.22
CA TRP A 6 -1.35 -12.04 12.56
C TRP A 6 -0.21 -11.35 11.80
N ALA A 7 -0.37 -11.15 10.48
CA ALA A 7 0.60 -10.43 9.66
C ALA A 7 0.77 -8.97 10.11
N ALA A 8 -0.33 -8.28 10.43
CA ALA A 8 -0.32 -6.91 10.94
C ALA A 8 0.45 -6.82 12.27
N ASN A 9 0.21 -7.75 13.20
CA ASN A 9 0.90 -7.76 14.50
C ASN A 9 2.36 -8.21 14.41
N THR A 10 2.70 -9.09 13.48
CA THR A 10 4.05 -9.67 13.38
C THR A 10 4.98 -8.84 12.50
N TRP A 11 4.44 -8.23 11.45
CA TRP A 11 5.22 -7.57 10.39
C TRP A 11 4.84 -6.11 10.17
N SER A 12 3.87 -5.56 10.92
CA SER A 12 3.39 -4.18 10.75
C SER A 12 2.83 -3.89 9.34
N ILE A 13 2.33 -4.93 8.66
CA ILE A 13 1.70 -4.88 7.34
C ILE A 13 0.25 -5.35 7.45
N ASP A 14 -0.70 -4.46 7.17
CA ASP A 14 -2.13 -4.77 7.17
C ASP A 14 -2.68 -4.78 5.74
N ILE A 15 -2.96 -5.97 5.21
CA ILE A 15 -3.54 -6.15 3.88
C ILE A 15 -4.84 -6.92 4.02
N HIS A 16 -5.95 -6.28 3.65
CA HIS A 16 -7.24 -6.95 3.63
C HIS A 16 -7.22 -8.10 2.60
N PRO A 17 -7.69 -9.31 2.94
CA PRO A 17 -7.65 -10.47 2.04
C PRO A 17 -8.40 -10.31 0.71
N ALA A 18 -9.36 -9.38 0.66
CA ALA A 18 -10.12 -9.07 -0.56
C ALA A 18 -9.44 -8.04 -1.48
N ALA A 19 -8.34 -7.41 -1.05
CA ALA A 19 -7.59 -6.49 -1.88
C ALA A 19 -7.05 -7.22 -3.12
N ARG A 20 -7.09 -6.56 -4.27
CA ARG A 20 -6.63 -7.14 -5.54
C ARG A 20 -5.22 -6.66 -5.82
N LEU A 21 -4.26 -7.57 -5.73
CA LEU A 21 -2.84 -7.29 -5.93
C LEU A 21 -2.35 -7.91 -7.25
N GLY A 22 -1.62 -7.10 -8.03
CA GLY A 22 -0.92 -7.51 -9.24
C GLY A 22 0.36 -8.30 -8.95
N LYS A 23 1.17 -8.48 -9.98
CA LYS A 23 2.46 -9.18 -9.93
C LYS A 23 3.62 -8.20 -9.79
N SER A 24 4.74 -8.71 -9.27
CA SER A 24 5.99 -7.94 -9.15
C SER A 24 5.83 -6.67 -8.31
N LEU A 25 5.19 -6.80 -7.15
CA LEU A 25 5.09 -5.71 -6.17
C LEU A 25 6.40 -5.60 -5.39
N PHE A 26 6.86 -4.37 -5.20
CA PHE A 26 7.96 -4.06 -4.31
C PHE A 26 7.42 -3.35 -3.07
N VAL A 27 7.66 -3.93 -1.89
CA VAL A 27 7.28 -3.35 -0.61
C VAL A 27 8.55 -3.02 0.16
N ASP A 28 8.78 -1.73 0.38
CA ASP A 28 9.96 -1.23 1.08
C ASP A 28 9.65 -0.98 2.56
N HIS A 29 10.44 -1.61 3.42
CA HIS A 29 10.37 -1.59 4.89
C HIS A 29 9.04 -2.02 5.54
N GLY A 30 7.92 -2.11 4.83
CA GLY A 30 6.63 -2.72 5.23
C GLY A 30 5.88 -2.05 6.39
N ILE A 31 6.60 -1.37 7.27
CA ILE A 31 6.09 -0.75 8.50
C ILE A 31 5.05 0.31 8.13
N GLY A 32 3.84 0.15 8.66
CA GLY A 32 2.73 1.08 8.45
C GLY A 32 2.08 0.97 7.07
N LEU A 33 2.32 -0.11 6.33
CA LEU A 33 1.58 -0.41 5.10
C LEU A 33 0.16 -0.86 5.44
N VAL A 34 -0.84 -0.15 4.91
CA VAL A 34 -2.26 -0.50 5.03
C VAL A 34 -2.89 -0.57 3.64
N ILE A 35 -3.49 -1.71 3.30
CA ILE A 35 -4.24 -1.91 2.04
C ILE A 35 -5.66 -2.36 2.35
N GLY A 36 -6.62 -1.50 2.06
CA GLY A 36 -8.02 -1.74 2.38
C GLY A 36 -8.75 -2.71 1.44
N GLU A 37 -9.97 -3.09 1.85
CA GLU A 37 -10.74 -4.20 1.28
C GLU A 37 -10.92 -4.15 -0.24
N THR A 38 -11.26 -3.00 -0.78
CA THR A 38 -11.59 -2.84 -2.21
C THR A 38 -10.42 -2.27 -3.00
N ALA A 39 -9.24 -2.14 -2.40
CA ALA A 39 -8.09 -1.58 -3.08
C ALA A 39 -7.68 -2.47 -4.26
N VAL A 40 -7.24 -1.83 -5.34
CA VAL A 40 -6.62 -2.52 -6.48
C VAL A 40 -5.24 -1.96 -6.67
N VAL A 41 -4.24 -2.81 -6.64
CA VAL A 41 -2.85 -2.50 -6.96
C VAL A 41 -2.49 -3.30 -8.19
N GLU A 42 -2.22 -2.64 -9.31
CA GLU A 42 -1.80 -3.29 -10.56
C GLU A 42 -0.33 -3.77 -10.48
N ASP A 43 0.22 -4.26 -11.59
CA ASP A 43 1.56 -4.85 -11.62
C ASP A 43 2.68 -3.82 -11.44
N GLN A 44 3.86 -4.25 -10.99
CA GLN A 44 5.08 -3.41 -10.96
C GLN A 44 4.96 -2.15 -10.10
N VAL A 45 4.14 -2.18 -9.05
CA VAL A 45 3.98 -1.05 -8.13
C VAL A 45 5.00 -1.16 -6.99
N SER A 46 5.59 -0.01 -6.65
CA SER A 46 6.49 0.15 -5.50
C SER A 46 5.75 0.89 -4.38
N LEU A 47 5.62 0.25 -3.22
CA LEU A 47 4.95 0.77 -2.02
C LEU A 47 5.98 0.93 -0.90
N TRP A 48 6.20 2.16 -0.45
CA TRP A 48 7.15 2.45 0.63
C TRP A 48 6.49 2.40 2.00
N HIS A 49 7.30 2.52 3.05
CA HIS A 49 6.82 2.58 4.43
C HIS A 49 5.74 3.65 4.64
N GLY A 50 4.80 3.38 5.54
CA GLY A 50 3.74 4.32 5.91
C GLY A 50 2.66 4.57 4.86
N VAL A 51 2.66 3.85 3.74
CA VAL A 51 1.61 4.00 2.71
C VAL A 51 0.28 3.42 3.19
N THR A 52 -0.78 4.23 3.10
CA THR A 52 -2.15 3.80 3.41
C THR A 52 -3.05 3.94 2.19
N LEU A 53 -3.54 2.81 1.68
CA LEU A 53 -4.59 2.72 0.65
C LEU A 53 -5.95 2.49 1.33
N GLY A 54 -6.33 3.46 2.18
CA GLY A 54 -7.54 3.45 3.00
C GLY A 54 -8.72 4.18 2.34
N SER A 55 -9.84 4.23 3.05
CA SER A 55 -11.01 5.04 2.67
C SER A 55 -11.13 6.27 3.57
N THR A 56 -11.70 7.35 3.04
CA THR A 56 -11.94 8.60 3.78
C THR A 56 -13.29 8.60 4.52
N LEU A 57 -14.26 7.79 4.09
CA LEU A 57 -15.65 7.87 4.54
C LEU A 57 -16.24 6.48 4.81
N ASN A 58 -17.32 6.44 5.60
CA ASN A 58 -18.05 5.23 5.97
C ASN A 58 -19.04 4.76 4.87
N GLU A 59 -18.65 4.93 3.61
CA GLU A 59 -19.46 4.54 2.46
C GLU A 59 -19.30 3.04 2.19
N ALA A 60 -20.40 2.37 1.86
CA ALA A 60 -20.35 0.96 1.46
C ALA A 60 -19.91 0.83 -0.01
N GLY A 61 -19.27 -0.29 -0.34
CA GLY A 61 -18.85 -0.58 -1.72
C GLY A 61 -17.42 -0.17 -2.02
N ASP A 62 -17.15 0.19 -3.28
CA ASP A 62 -15.81 0.46 -3.78
C ASP A 62 -15.29 1.84 -3.35
N ARG A 63 -14.45 1.84 -2.31
CA ARG A 63 -14.10 3.04 -1.53
C ARG A 63 -12.60 3.21 -1.26
N HIS A 64 -11.78 2.36 -1.88
CA HIS A 64 -10.33 2.34 -1.71
C HIS A 64 -9.62 2.67 -3.04
N PRO A 65 -8.39 3.20 -3.00
CA PRO A 65 -7.64 3.61 -4.18
C PRO A 65 -7.38 2.50 -5.21
N LYS A 66 -7.19 2.91 -6.47
CA LYS A 66 -6.79 2.06 -7.60
C LYS A 66 -5.41 2.52 -8.09
N ILE A 67 -4.37 1.79 -7.70
CA ILE A 67 -2.98 2.10 -8.04
C ILE A 67 -2.63 1.42 -9.35
N ARG A 68 -2.19 2.23 -10.32
CA ARG A 68 -1.91 1.78 -11.69
C ARG A 68 -0.51 1.22 -11.83
N ARG A 69 -0.32 0.42 -12.89
CA ARG A 69 0.93 -0.28 -13.17
C ARG A 69 2.12 0.69 -13.17
N GLY A 70 3.22 0.29 -12.52
CA GLY A 70 4.47 1.06 -12.49
C GLY A 70 4.48 2.24 -11.51
N ALA A 71 3.41 2.45 -10.74
CA ALA A 71 3.35 3.55 -9.79
C ALA A 71 4.35 3.38 -8.64
N LEU A 72 4.92 4.50 -8.20
CA LEU A 72 5.68 4.61 -6.97
C LEU A 72 4.84 5.40 -5.97
N ILE A 73 4.54 4.80 -4.83
CA ILE A 73 3.84 5.47 -3.73
C ILE A 73 4.81 5.55 -2.55
N CYS A 74 5.18 6.76 -2.19
CA CYS A 74 6.06 7.06 -1.06
C CYS A 74 5.64 8.36 -0.38
N PHE A 75 6.10 8.55 0.86
CA PHE A 75 6.04 9.85 1.50
C PHE A 75 7.10 10.75 0.85
N ALA A 76 6.64 11.80 0.16
CA ALA A 76 7.49 12.86 -0.35
C ALA A 76 7.28 14.11 0.51
N PRO A 77 8.15 14.39 1.51
CA PRO A 77 8.30 15.77 1.96
C PRO A 77 8.84 16.58 0.77
N GLU A 78 8.66 17.90 0.75
CA GLU A 78 8.95 18.83 -0.37
C GLU A 78 10.45 18.89 -0.85
N GLN A 79 11.27 17.89 -0.47
CA GLN A 79 12.62 17.46 -0.89
C GLN A 79 13.80 18.38 -0.48
N PRO A 80 14.96 17.80 -0.09
CA PRO A 80 16.11 17.91 -0.99
C PRO A 80 16.48 16.58 -1.65
N PHE A 81 16.39 16.62 -2.97
CA PHE A 81 16.56 15.58 -4.00
C PHE A 81 17.94 14.90 -4.07
N TRP A 82 18.91 15.19 -3.19
CA TRP A 82 20.32 14.81 -3.43
C TRP A 82 20.57 13.30 -3.54
N GLU A 83 19.56 12.45 -3.28
CA GLU A 83 19.56 10.99 -3.27
C GLU A 83 18.48 10.31 -4.16
N THR A 84 17.93 11.01 -5.15
CA THR A 84 17.63 10.31 -6.41
C THR A 84 18.91 10.09 -7.23
N SER A 85 20.09 10.39 -6.65
CA SER A 85 21.42 10.39 -7.26
C SER A 85 21.91 9.00 -7.68
N LYS A 86 21.27 8.47 -8.72
CA LYS A 86 21.91 8.08 -9.98
C LYS A 86 21.04 8.51 -11.15
#